data_AF-A0A2P2I6R0-F1
#
_entry.id   AF-A0A2P2I6R0-F1
#
_cell.length_a   1.000
_cell.length_b   1.000
_cell.length_c   1.000
_cell.angle_alpha   90.00
_cell.angle_beta   90.00
_cell.angle_gamma   90.00
#
_symmetry.space_group_name_H-M   'P 1'
#
loop_
_entity.id
_entity.type
_entity.pdbx_description
1 polymer ?
#
loop_
_entity_poly.entity_id
_entity_poly.type
_entity_poly.pdbx_seq_one_letter_code
_entity_poly.pdbx_strand_id
1 'polypeptide(L)'
;MWLYLFGFVVHVVFFISVFDIYFRTPIIHGMEPQSSPLPPSAKRLVLFVADGLRADSFYNYTNGITMAPYLRSVIVHNGTWGVSHTHVPTESRPGHVAILAGLYEDPSAIARGWRENPVHFDHVFNQSTYAWAWGSPDIVPMFAAGEHSGHITTETYTAEEEDFASADSSTLDTWVFDKLDNLLDRAATDKQLHEQLHSDRVILFLHLLGLDINGHAHKPHSR
;
A
#
# COMPACT_ATOMS: atom_id res chain seq x y z
N MET A 1 -4.58 29.36 -44.85
CA MET A 1 -5.21 29.64 -43.54
C MET A 1 -6.20 28.54 -43.14
N TRP A 2 -7.20 28.21 -43.98
CA TRP A 2 -8.18 27.14 -43.68
C TRP A 2 -7.57 25.76 -43.45
N LEU A 3 -6.59 25.34 -44.26
CA LEU A 3 -5.88 24.07 -44.08
C LEU A 3 -5.10 24.00 -42.75
N TYR A 4 -4.51 25.11 -42.31
CA TYR A 4 -3.81 25.18 -41.02
C TYR A 4 -4.79 25.11 -39.85
N LEU A 5 -5.94 25.79 -39.95
CA LEU A 5 -7.00 25.72 -38.94
C LEU A 5 -7.58 24.30 -38.86
N PHE A 6 -7.87 23.68 -40.00
CA PHE A 6 -8.36 22.31 -40.05
C PHE A 6 -7.34 21.32 -39.48
N GLY A 7 -6.08 21.44 -39.89
CA GLY A 7 -4.98 20.63 -39.34
C GLY A 7 -4.86 20.79 -37.83
N PHE A 8 -4.91 22.03 -37.32
CA PHE A 8 -4.89 22.30 -35.89
C PHE A 8 -6.07 21.63 -35.16
N VAL A 9 -7.30 21.77 -35.67
CA VAL A 9 -8.49 21.12 -35.08
C VAL A 9 -8.34 19.60 -35.05
N VAL A 10 -7.86 18.98 -36.12
CA VAL A 10 -7.61 17.52 -36.17
C VAL A 10 -6.61 17.10 -35.09
N HIS A 11 -5.52 17.84 -34.91
CA HIS A 11 -4.54 17.54 -33.86
C HIS A 11 -5.11 17.72 -32.45
N VAL A 12 -5.94 18.74 -32.23
CA VAL A 12 -6.64 18.93 -30.95
C VAL A 12 -7.60 17.77 -30.66
N VAL A 13 -8.37 17.33 -31.65
CA VAL A 13 -9.27 16.17 -31.50
C VAL A 13 -8.48 14.90 -31.18
N PHE A 14 -7.40 14.62 -31.91
CA PHE A 14 -6.56 13.47 -31.61
C PHE A 14 -5.93 13.54 -30.22
N PHE A 15 -5.44 14.72 -29.82
CA PHE A 15 -4.90 14.94 -28.48
C PHE A 15 -5.94 14.64 -27.40
N ILE A 16 -7.15 15.20 -27.50
CA ILE A 16 -8.25 14.95 -26.55
C ILE A 16 -8.65 13.47 -26.55
N SER A 17 -8.68 12.81 -27.72
CA SER A 17 -9.06 11.40 -27.82
C SER A 17 -8.14 10.46 -27.04
N VAL A 18 -6.84 10.79 -26.90
CA VAL A 18 -5.91 10.01 -26.09
C VAL A 18 -6.33 10.02 -24.62
N PHE A 19 -6.70 11.18 -24.09
CA PHE A 19 -7.22 11.29 -22.72
C PHE A 19 -8.53 10.51 -22.55
N ASP A 20 -9.41 10.63 -23.52
CA ASP A 20 -10.72 9.98 -23.48
C ASP A 20 -10.65 8.44 -23.54
N ILE A 21 -9.70 7.89 -24.30
CA ILE A 21 -9.55 6.45 -24.48
C ILE A 21 -8.74 5.82 -23.34
N TYR A 22 -7.65 6.46 -22.90
CA TYR A 22 -6.68 5.86 -22.00
C TYR A 22 -6.78 6.31 -20.54
N PHE A 23 -7.42 7.45 -20.26
CA PHE A 23 -7.45 8.06 -18.92
C PHE A 23 -8.87 8.18 -18.35
N ARG A 24 -9.75 7.25 -18.71
CA ARG A 24 -11.05 7.06 -18.07
C ARG A 24 -10.96 6.02 -16.96
N THR A 25 -11.81 6.18 -15.95
CA THR A 25 -11.87 5.23 -14.83
C THR A 25 -12.37 3.86 -15.28
N PRO A 26 -11.64 2.77 -14.96
CA PRO A 26 -12.12 1.41 -15.14
C PRO A 26 -12.98 0.93 -13.96
N ILE A 27 -13.11 1.73 -12.89
CA ILE A 27 -13.79 1.33 -11.66
C ILE A 27 -15.31 1.36 -11.89
N ILE A 28 -15.96 0.23 -11.60
CA ILE A 28 -17.40 0.05 -11.70
C ILE A 28 -18.01 0.11 -10.30
N HIS A 29 -19.03 0.95 -10.11
CA HIS A 29 -19.76 1.07 -8.86
C HIS A 29 -21.04 0.23 -8.84
N GLY A 30 -21.52 -0.07 -7.62
CA GLY A 30 -22.79 -0.79 -7.41
C GLY A 30 -22.69 -2.30 -7.60
N MET A 31 -21.48 -2.86 -7.64
CA MET A 31 -21.29 -4.31 -7.61
C MET A 31 -21.65 -4.86 -6.22
N GLU A 32 -22.32 -6.01 -6.19
CA GLU A 32 -22.67 -6.69 -4.95
C GLU A 32 -21.44 -7.40 -4.35
N PRO A 33 -21.05 -7.13 -3.09
CA PRO A 33 -19.93 -7.79 -2.45
C PRO A 33 -20.09 -9.31 -2.43
N GLN A 34 -19.06 -10.04 -2.83
CA GLN A 34 -19.05 -11.50 -2.85
C GLN A 34 -18.20 -12.05 -1.70
N SER A 35 -18.73 -13.03 -0.98
CA SER A 35 -17.98 -13.75 0.05
C SER A 35 -17.45 -15.08 -0.49
N SER A 36 -16.24 -15.45 -0.07
CA SER A 36 -15.70 -16.78 -0.38
C SER A 36 -16.56 -17.86 0.29
N PRO A 37 -16.95 -18.93 -0.44
CA PRO A 37 -17.65 -20.06 0.14
C PRO A 37 -16.72 -20.96 0.99
N LEU A 38 -15.41 -20.74 0.93
CA LEU A 38 -14.42 -21.51 1.66
C LEU A 38 -14.30 -21.01 3.11
N PRO A 39 -14.07 -21.91 4.09
CA PRO A 39 -13.80 -21.49 5.46
C PRO A 39 -12.51 -20.66 5.51
N PRO A 40 -12.46 -19.59 6.33
CA PRO A 40 -11.27 -18.75 6.44
C PRO A 40 -10.12 -19.50 7.12
N SER A 41 -8.91 -19.39 6.57
CA SER A 41 -7.71 -20.03 7.15
C SER A 41 -7.26 -19.39 8.47
N ALA A 42 -7.64 -18.14 8.72
CA ALA A 42 -7.30 -17.40 9.92
C ALA A 42 -8.36 -16.33 10.22
N LYS A 43 -8.45 -15.93 11.49
CA LYS A 43 -9.30 -14.84 11.96
C LYS A 43 -8.68 -13.46 11.78
N ARG A 44 -7.35 -13.40 11.64
CA ARG A 44 -6.55 -12.18 11.67
C ARG A 44 -5.50 -12.20 10.58
N LEU A 45 -5.30 -11.06 9.93
CA LEU A 45 -4.24 -10.81 8.97
C LEU A 45 -3.30 -9.76 9.55
N VAL A 46 -2.00 -10.08 9.64
CA VAL A 46 -0.96 -9.09 9.90
C VAL A 46 -0.17 -8.93 8.61
N LEU A 47 -0.27 -7.75 8.01
CA LEU A 47 0.29 -7.45 6.71
C LEU A 47 1.41 -6.42 6.88
N PHE A 48 2.64 -6.86 6.67
CA PHE A 48 3.81 -6.00 6.57
C PHE A 48 4.08 -5.72 5.09
N VAL A 49 4.12 -4.46 4.70
CA VAL A 49 4.55 -4.05 3.35
C VAL A 49 5.77 -3.17 3.50
N ALA A 50 6.92 -3.72 3.10
CA ALA A 50 8.18 -2.98 3.01
C ALA A 50 8.29 -2.36 1.62
N ASP A 51 8.05 -1.06 1.55
CA ASP A 51 8.06 -0.31 0.30
C ASP A 51 9.47 -0.27 -0.29
N GLY A 52 9.58 -0.34 -1.62
CA GLY A 52 10.87 -0.38 -2.31
C GLY A 52 11.68 -1.68 -2.10
N LEU A 53 11.16 -2.72 -1.43
CA LEU A 53 11.87 -4.00 -1.25
C LEU A 53 11.92 -4.80 -2.57
N ARG A 54 12.97 -4.60 -3.35
CA ARG A 54 13.17 -5.27 -4.63
C ARG A 54 13.56 -6.75 -4.46
N ALA A 55 12.96 -7.61 -5.28
CA ALA A 55 13.20 -9.05 -5.24
C ALA A 55 14.66 -9.44 -5.52
N ASP A 56 15.34 -8.76 -6.45
CA ASP A 56 16.74 -9.03 -6.79
C ASP A 56 17.68 -8.76 -5.60
N SER A 57 17.46 -7.66 -4.86
CA SER A 57 18.19 -7.35 -3.64
C SER A 57 17.85 -8.33 -2.51
N PHE A 58 16.57 -8.61 -2.30
CA PHE A 58 16.09 -9.46 -1.21
C PHE A 58 16.54 -10.93 -1.34
N TYR A 59 16.48 -11.48 -2.55
CA TYR A 59 16.87 -12.87 -2.82
C TYR A 59 18.37 -13.04 -3.07
N ASN A 60 19.17 -11.96 -3.06
CA ASN A 60 20.61 -12.06 -3.22
C ASN A 60 21.22 -12.92 -2.10
N TYR A 61 21.91 -13.99 -2.51
CA TYR A 61 22.57 -14.95 -1.63
C TYR A 61 23.99 -15.26 -2.11
N THR A 62 24.70 -14.22 -2.53
CA THR A 62 26.08 -14.34 -3.03
C THR A 62 27.01 -14.79 -1.90
N ASN A 63 27.86 -15.79 -2.16
CA ASN A 63 28.82 -16.35 -1.19
C ASN A 63 28.19 -16.86 0.12
N GLY A 64 26.91 -17.23 0.11
CA GLY A 64 26.21 -17.70 1.30
C GLY A 64 25.81 -16.59 2.28
N ILE A 65 25.91 -15.33 1.87
CA ILE A 65 25.57 -14.16 2.69
C ILE A 65 24.26 -13.56 2.18
N THR A 66 23.35 -13.21 3.09
CA THR A 66 22.11 -12.47 2.82
C THR A 66 22.03 -11.25 3.72
N MET A 67 21.45 -10.17 3.21
CA MET A 67 21.19 -8.95 3.97
C MET A 67 19.97 -9.05 4.89
N ALA A 68 19.13 -10.09 4.72
CA ALA A 68 17.93 -10.31 5.52
C ALA A 68 17.93 -11.73 6.13
N PRO A 69 18.87 -12.07 7.03
CA PRO A 69 19.06 -13.44 7.53
C PRO A 69 17.81 -14.00 8.21
N TYR A 70 17.07 -13.17 8.94
CA TYR A 70 15.81 -13.57 9.57
C TYR A 70 14.76 -13.99 8.51
N LEU A 71 14.47 -13.12 7.55
CA LEU A 71 13.49 -13.42 6.50
C LEU A 71 13.95 -14.56 5.59
N ARG A 72 15.25 -14.71 5.36
CA ARG A 72 15.82 -15.88 4.68
C ARG A 72 15.55 -17.17 5.44
N SER A 73 15.70 -17.17 6.76
CA SER A 73 15.34 -18.32 7.59
C SER A 73 13.86 -18.68 7.46
N VAL A 74 12.98 -17.68 7.45
CA VAL A 74 11.54 -17.88 7.22
C VAL A 74 11.29 -18.52 5.87
N ILE A 75 11.88 -18.00 4.78
CA ILE A 75 11.79 -18.56 3.43
C ILE A 75 12.19 -20.04 3.37
N VAL A 76 13.27 -20.42 4.06
CA VAL A 76 13.83 -21.78 3.97
C VAL A 76 13.06 -22.78 4.81
N HIS A 77 12.59 -22.39 6.01
CA HIS A 77 12.12 -23.35 6.99
C HIS A 77 10.61 -23.31 7.26
N ASN A 78 9.98 -22.13 7.19
CA ASN A 78 8.65 -21.93 7.76
C ASN A 78 7.62 -21.32 6.79
N GLY A 79 8.07 -20.63 5.74
CA GLY A 79 7.25 -19.76 4.92
C GLY A 79 7.00 -20.29 3.50
N THR A 80 5.93 -19.77 2.89
CA THR A 80 5.73 -19.84 1.44
C THR A 80 6.14 -18.50 0.85
N TRP A 81 6.82 -18.53 -0.29
CA TRP A 81 7.36 -17.33 -0.91
C TRP A 81 7.21 -17.37 -2.43
N GLY A 82 7.29 -16.19 -3.03
CA GLY A 82 7.23 -15.99 -4.48
C GLY A 82 7.69 -14.59 -4.86
N VAL A 83 7.76 -14.33 -6.15
CA VAL A 83 8.03 -13.00 -6.69
C VAL A 83 6.71 -12.40 -7.17
N SER A 84 6.27 -11.33 -6.52
CA SER A 84 5.13 -10.55 -6.99
C SER A 84 5.57 -9.62 -8.12
N HIS A 85 4.86 -9.64 -9.24
CA HIS A 85 5.12 -8.74 -10.36
C HIS A 85 4.17 -7.55 -10.26
N THR A 86 4.73 -6.36 -10.08
CA THR A 86 3.97 -5.12 -10.05
C THR A 86 3.58 -4.69 -11.46
N HIS A 87 2.40 -4.07 -11.58
CA HIS A 87 1.98 -3.44 -12.83
C HIS A 87 2.46 -1.98 -12.85
N VAL A 88 2.67 -1.43 -14.04
CA VAL A 88 3.01 -0.01 -14.21
C VAL A 88 1.79 0.89 -13.96
N PRO A 89 1.95 2.07 -13.32
CA PRO A 89 3.20 2.60 -12.77
C PRO A 89 3.63 1.89 -11.49
N THR A 90 4.91 1.56 -11.38
CA THR A 90 5.48 0.87 -10.21
C THR A 90 5.81 1.86 -9.09
N GLU A 91 4.78 2.56 -8.61
CA GLU A 91 4.85 3.51 -7.51
C GLU A 91 4.18 2.91 -6.26
N SER A 92 4.49 3.48 -5.09
CA SER A 92 3.96 3.04 -3.80
C SER A 92 2.44 2.91 -3.82
N ARG A 93 1.73 3.97 -4.19
CA ARG A 93 0.26 4.01 -4.13
C ARG A 93 -0.42 2.94 -5.02
N PRO A 94 -0.14 2.85 -6.34
CA PRO A 94 -0.63 1.76 -7.19
C PRO A 94 -0.38 0.35 -6.62
N GLY A 95 0.81 0.11 -6.06
CA GLY A 95 1.17 -1.19 -5.47
C GLY A 95 0.29 -1.53 -4.26
N HIS A 96 0.07 -0.56 -3.38
CA HIS A 96 -0.78 -0.73 -2.20
C HIS A 96 -2.26 -0.92 -2.56
N VAL A 97 -2.77 -0.17 -3.54
CA VAL A 97 -4.14 -0.37 -4.06
C VAL A 97 -4.30 -1.80 -4.62
N ALA A 98 -3.33 -2.28 -5.38
CA ALA A 98 -3.36 -3.63 -5.92
C ALA A 98 -3.37 -4.72 -4.83
N ILE A 99 -2.57 -4.54 -3.77
CA ILE A 99 -2.49 -5.50 -2.65
C ILE A 99 -3.80 -5.50 -1.82
N LEU A 100 -4.34 -4.33 -1.51
CA LEU A 100 -5.43 -4.18 -0.54
C LEU A 100 -6.83 -4.15 -1.17
N ALA A 101 -6.96 -3.75 -2.43
CA ALA A 101 -8.23 -3.69 -3.16
C ALA A 101 -8.31 -4.68 -4.32
N GLY A 102 -7.19 -5.24 -4.77
CA GLY A 102 -7.17 -6.15 -5.92
C GLY A 102 -7.45 -5.44 -7.25
N LEU A 103 -7.27 -4.11 -7.30
CA LEU A 103 -7.50 -3.27 -8.48
C LEU A 103 -6.18 -2.64 -8.93
N TYR A 104 -6.06 -2.41 -10.24
CA TYR A 104 -5.01 -1.53 -10.74
C TYR A 104 -5.37 -0.07 -10.50
N GLU A 105 -4.32 0.75 -10.48
CA GLU A 105 -4.44 2.20 -10.37
C GLU A 105 -5.40 2.78 -11.41
N ASP A 106 -6.22 3.75 -10.99
CA ASP A 106 -7.15 4.44 -11.87
C ASP A 106 -6.39 5.49 -12.71
N PRO A 107 -6.24 5.31 -14.03
CA PRO A 107 -5.52 6.27 -14.85
C PRO A 107 -6.20 7.65 -14.89
N SER A 108 -7.49 7.76 -14.57
CA SER A 108 -8.17 9.04 -14.45
C SER A 108 -7.64 9.92 -13.31
N ALA A 109 -6.88 9.36 -12.37
CA ALA A 109 -6.17 10.11 -11.33
C ALA A 109 -5.21 11.17 -11.91
N ILE A 110 -4.77 11.03 -13.18
CA ILE A 110 -3.98 12.06 -13.87
C ILE A 110 -4.69 13.42 -13.89
N ALA A 111 -6.03 13.44 -13.98
CA ALA A 111 -6.81 14.67 -14.03
C ALA A 111 -6.81 15.40 -12.68
N ARG A 112 -6.49 14.71 -11.58
CA ARG A 112 -6.31 15.27 -10.23
C ARG A 112 -4.83 15.40 -9.83
N GLY A 113 -3.93 15.32 -10.81
CA GLY A 113 -2.49 15.43 -10.57
C GLY A 113 -1.94 14.32 -9.69
N TRP A 114 -2.57 13.14 -9.68
CA TRP A 114 -2.16 11.96 -8.91
C TRP A 114 -2.13 12.13 -7.38
N ARG A 115 -2.71 13.22 -6.86
CA ARG A 115 -2.67 13.55 -5.42
C ARG A 115 -3.80 12.92 -4.61
N GLU A 116 -4.94 12.69 -5.24
CA GLU A 116 -6.10 12.08 -4.59
C GLU A 116 -6.69 11.03 -5.53
N ASN A 117 -7.06 9.89 -4.95
CA ASN A 117 -7.84 8.91 -5.71
C ASN A 117 -9.19 9.55 -6.07
N PRO A 118 -9.49 9.74 -7.36
CA PRO A 118 -10.66 10.48 -7.78
C PRO A 118 -11.97 9.75 -7.47
N VAL A 119 -11.86 8.45 -7.19
CA VAL A 119 -12.95 7.48 -7.10
C VAL A 119 -12.75 6.62 -5.87
N HIS A 120 -13.78 6.52 -5.03
CA HIS A 120 -13.81 5.58 -3.90
C HIS A 120 -13.90 4.14 -4.42
N PHE A 121 -13.09 3.25 -3.86
CA PHE A 121 -13.13 1.81 -4.14
C PHE A 121 -13.21 1.02 -2.84
N ASP A 122 -13.72 -0.21 -2.95
CA ASP A 122 -13.77 -1.13 -1.82
C ASP A 122 -12.41 -1.81 -1.62
N HIS A 123 -12.07 -2.10 -0.37
CA HIS A 123 -10.79 -2.71 0.01
C HIS A 123 -10.96 -3.57 1.26
N VAL A 124 -9.96 -4.42 1.55
CA VAL A 124 -10.06 -5.41 2.63
C VAL A 124 -10.32 -4.80 4.01
N PHE A 125 -9.89 -3.55 4.29
CA PHE A 125 -10.19 -2.91 5.58
C PHE A 125 -11.69 -2.57 5.74
N ASN A 126 -12.39 -2.16 4.67
CA ASN A 126 -13.84 -1.93 4.73
C ASN A 126 -14.60 -3.22 5.05
N GLN A 127 -14.06 -4.37 4.61
CA GLN A 127 -14.63 -5.70 4.83
C GLN A 127 -14.19 -6.36 6.16
N SER A 128 -13.37 -5.66 6.95
CA SER A 128 -12.88 -6.10 8.26
C SER A 128 -13.86 -5.74 9.38
N THR A 129 -13.77 -6.44 10.51
CA THR A 129 -14.49 -6.03 11.73
C THR A 129 -13.74 -4.92 12.44
N TYR A 130 -12.41 -5.00 12.47
CA TYR A 130 -11.51 -3.96 12.96
C TYR A 130 -10.23 -3.97 12.13
N ALA A 131 -9.73 -2.77 11.83
CA ALA A 131 -8.43 -2.61 11.20
C ALA A 131 -7.59 -1.59 11.97
N TRP A 132 -6.30 -1.87 12.09
CA TRP A 132 -5.29 -0.91 12.53
C TRP A 132 -4.26 -0.76 11.42
N ALA A 133 -3.93 0.48 11.06
CA ALA A 133 -2.98 0.78 10.01
C ALA A 133 -2.01 1.88 10.43
N TRP A 134 -0.72 1.64 10.22
CA TRP A 134 0.36 2.55 10.58
C TRP A 134 1.35 2.74 9.45
N GLY A 135 1.85 3.96 9.28
CA GLY A 135 2.90 4.29 8.32
C GLY A 135 2.72 5.67 7.66
N SER A 136 2.98 5.74 6.34
CA SER A 136 3.12 7.02 5.63
C SER A 136 1.79 7.78 5.54
N PRO A 137 1.81 9.12 5.68
CA PRO A 137 0.64 9.97 5.46
C PRO A 137 0.11 9.93 4.03
N ASP A 138 0.88 9.45 3.06
CA ASP A 138 0.45 9.35 1.65
C ASP A 138 -0.26 8.02 1.32
N ILE A 139 -0.09 6.99 2.16
CA ILE A 139 -0.62 5.64 1.90
C ILE A 139 -1.77 5.29 2.86
N VAL A 140 -1.55 5.43 4.16
CA VAL A 140 -2.48 4.93 5.18
C VAL A 140 -3.85 5.62 5.13
N PRO A 141 -3.95 6.96 5.03
CA PRO A 141 -5.25 7.65 5.05
C PRO A 141 -6.16 7.26 3.88
N MET A 142 -5.59 6.83 2.75
CA MET A 142 -6.35 6.39 1.58
C MET A 142 -7.28 5.21 1.87
N PHE A 143 -6.93 4.36 2.85
CA PHE A 143 -7.71 3.18 3.23
C PHE A 143 -8.57 3.38 4.49
N ALA A 144 -8.68 4.62 4.97
CA ALA A 144 -9.50 4.97 6.12
C ALA A 144 -10.43 6.16 5.87
N ALA A 145 -10.47 6.67 4.64
CA ALA A 145 -11.39 7.71 4.22
C ALA A 145 -12.75 7.10 3.81
N GLY A 146 -13.86 7.72 4.22
CA GLY A 146 -15.22 7.37 3.76
C GLY A 146 -16.16 6.93 4.87
N GLU A 147 -17.33 6.43 4.46
CA GLU A 147 -18.46 6.09 5.34
C GLU A 147 -18.20 4.89 6.27
N HIS A 148 -17.19 4.06 5.96
CA HIS A 148 -16.82 2.84 6.70
C HIS A 148 -15.61 3.00 7.62
N SER A 149 -15.25 4.23 7.99
CA SER A 149 -14.04 4.51 8.78
C SER A 149 -14.15 4.21 10.28
N GLY A 150 -15.36 3.98 10.81
CA GLY A 150 -15.60 3.87 12.26
C GLY A 150 -14.89 2.70 12.96
N HIS A 151 -14.51 1.66 12.22
CA HIS A 151 -13.78 0.49 12.72
C HIS A 151 -12.33 0.41 12.23
N ILE A 152 -11.84 1.45 11.55
CA ILE A 152 -10.49 1.53 11.00
C ILE A 152 -9.73 2.59 11.79
N THR A 153 -8.73 2.16 12.55
CA THR A 153 -7.84 3.06 13.29
C THR A 153 -6.56 3.28 12.49
N THR A 154 -6.25 4.53 12.20
CA THR A 154 -5.03 4.91 11.49
C THR A 154 -4.18 5.85 12.32
N GLU A 155 -2.87 5.61 12.34
CA GLU A 155 -1.92 6.61 12.82
C GLU A 155 -0.78 6.73 11.82
N THR A 156 -0.37 7.96 11.53
CA THR A 156 0.75 8.24 10.62
C THR A 156 1.78 9.08 11.36
N TYR A 157 3.05 8.93 10.97
CA TYR A 157 4.06 9.96 11.25
C TYR A 157 3.78 11.19 10.37
N THR A 158 4.42 12.32 10.66
CA THR A 158 4.22 13.56 9.90
C THR A 158 5.07 13.57 8.63
N ALA A 159 4.68 14.40 7.66
CA ALA A 159 5.47 14.58 6.43
C ALA A 159 6.87 15.13 6.73
N GLU A 160 7.01 15.97 7.76
CA GLU A 160 8.30 16.47 8.20
C GLU A 160 9.18 15.34 8.76
N GLU A 161 8.60 14.43 9.56
CA GLU A 161 9.33 13.26 10.07
C GLU A 161 9.83 12.37 8.92
N GLU A 162 9.06 12.24 7.84
CA GLU A 162 9.46 11.53 6.62
C GLU A 162 10.69 12.19 5.95
N ASP A 163 10.67 13.52 5.79
CA ASP A 163 11.78 14.28 5.21
C ASP A 163 13.07 14.17 6.05
N PHE A 164 12.94 14.24 7.39
CA PHE A 164 14.09 14.13 8.30
C PHE A 164 14.65 12.71 8.41
N ALA A 165 13.84 11.68 8.16
CA ALA A 165 14.27 10.29 8.16
C ALA A 165 15.22 9.94 7.01
N SER A 166 15.47 10.86 6.07
CA SER A 166 16.49 10.69 5.01
C SER A 166 17.90 10.39 5.56
N ALA A 167 18.22 10.83 6.79
CA ALA A 167 19.49 10.52 7.44
C ALA A 167 19.52 9.15 8.13
N ASP A 168 18.40 8.71 8.70
CA ASP A 168 18.21 7.37 9.28
C ASP A 168 16.78 6.88 9.02
N SER A 169 16.63 6.23 7.88
CA SER A 169 15.35 5.70 7.39
C SER A 169 14.73 4.63 8.30
N SER A 170 15.52 4.02 9.21
CA SER A 170 15.03 2.97 10.11
C SER A 170 14.11 3.52 11.21
N THR A 171 14.16 4.84 11.44
CA THR A 171 13.34 5.54 12.43
C THR A 171 11.85 5.41 12.15
N LEU A 172 11.43 5.53 10.89
CA LEU A 172 10.02 5.40 10.50
C LEU A 172 9.50 3.97 10.67
N ASP A 173 10.30 2.98 10.27
CA ASP A 173 9.94 1.58 10.45
C ASP A 173 9.87 1.23 11.94
N THR A 174 10.81 1.75 12.75
CA THR A 174 10.78 1.61 14.22
C THR A 174 9.54 2.24 14.81
N TRP A 175 9.16 3.44 14.38
CA TRP A 175 7.93 4.10 14.81
C TRP A 175 6.69 3.22 14.54
N VAL A 176 6.62 2.56 13.38
CA VAL A 176 5.52 1.65 13.02
C VAL A 176 5.50 0.42 13.94
N PHE A 177 6.66 -0.15 14.28
CA PHE A 177 6.74 -1.25 15.24
C PHE A 177 6.37 -0.82 16.67
N ASP A 178 6.81 0.36 17.12
CA ASP A 178 6.46 0.92 18.42
C ASP A 178 4.93 1.10 18.58
N LYS A 179 4.23 1.45 17.50
CA LYS A 179 2.77 1.51 17.48
C LYS A 179 2.12 0.14 17.67
N LEU A 180 2.64 -0.89 17.01
CA LEU A 180 2.16 -2.26 17.19
C LEU A 180 2.41 -2.73 18.64
N ASP A 181 3.61 -2.53 19.16
CA ASP A 181 3.96 -2.93 20.53
C ASP A 181 3.08 -2.21 21.55
N ASN A 182 2.88 -0.90 21.39
CA ASN A 182 1.98 -0.13 22.25
C ASN A 182 0.53 -0.64 22.20
N LEU A 183 0.04 -1.01 21.01
CA LEU A 183 -1.30 -1.59 20.86
C LEU A 183 -1.42 -2.90 21.64
N LEU A 184 -0.42 -3.78 21.54
CA LEU A 184 -0.41 -5.08 22.23
C LEU A 184 -0.30 -4.91 23.74
N ASP A 185 0.54 -3.98 24.22
CA ASP A 185 0.69 -3.67 25.65
C ASP A 185 -0.61 -3.11 26.24
N ARG A 186 -1.28 -2.20 25.51
CA ARG A 186 -2.59 -1.69 25.92
C ARG A 186 -3.63 -2.80 25.96
N ALA A 187 -3.63 -3.69 24.97
CA ALA A 187 -4.55 -4.83 24.93
C ALA A 187 -4.35 -5.84 26.06
N ALA A 188 -3.21 -5.79 26.78
CA ALA A 188 -3.00 -6.61 27.97
C ALA A 188 -3.81 -6.10 29.18
N THR A 189 -4.20 -4.82 29.20
CA THR A 189 -4.92 -4.19 30.34
C THR A 189 -6.31 -3.69 29.97
N ASP A 190 -6.53 -3.28 28.72
CA ASP A 190 -7.81 -2.86 28.18
C ASP A 190 -8.58 -4.08 27.66
N LYS A 191 -9.60 -4.50 28.43
CA LYS A 191 -10.45 -5.64 28.08
C LYS A 191 -11.19 -5.45 26.76
N GLN A 192 -11.64 -4.23 26.45
CA GLN A 192 -12.37 -3.97 25.21
C GLN A 192 -11.43 -4.12 24.01
N LEU A 193 -10.24 -3.51 24.06
CA LEU A 193 -9.25 -3.65 23.00
C LEU A 193 -8.80 -5.11 22.83
N HIS A 194 -8.64 -5.84 23.94
CA HIS A 194 -8.34 -7.27 23.91
C HIS A 194 -9.39 -8.06 23.14
N GLU A 195 -10.68 -7.82 23.43
CA GLU A 195 -11.80 -8.47 22.74
C GLU A 195 -11.86 -8.10 21.26
N GLN A 196 -11.59 -6.83 20.91
CA GLN A 196 -11.52 -6.38 19.53
C GLN A 196 -10.41 -7.11 18.75
N LEU A 197 -9.19 -7.19 19.31
CA LEU A 197 -8.06 -7.87 18.67
C LEU A 197 -8.24 -9.39 18.56
N HIS A 198 -9.10 -9.99 19.39
CA HIS A 198 -9.42 -11.43 19.34
C HIS A 198 -10.70 -11.75 18.57
N SER A 199 -11.36 -10.73 18.00
CA SER A 199 -12.53 -10.92 17.13
C SER A 199 -12.16 -11.51 15.76
N ASP A 200 -13.18 -11.83 14.97
CA ASP A 200 -13.00 -12.33 13.60
C ASP A 200 -12.81 -11.17 12.62
N ARG A 201 -12.05 -11.40 11.54
CA ARG A 201 -11.76 -10.43 10.47
C ARG A 201 -11.02 -9.18 10.98
N VAL A 202 -9.97 -9.40 11.78
CA VAL A 202 -9.07 -8.32 12.21
C VAL A 202 -7.92 -8.16 11.21
N ILE A 203 -7.57 -6.91 10.87
CA ILE A 203 -6.42 -6.62 10.02
C ILE A 203 -5.47 -5.66 10.75
N LEU A 204 -4.18 -6.01 10.80
CA LEU A 204 -3.10 -5.13 11.22
C LEU A 204 -2.23 -4.85 10.00
N PHE A 205 -2.14 -3.60 9.59
CA PHE A 205 -1.37 -3.17 8.44
C PHE A 205 -0.20 -2.29 8.86
N LEU A 206 1.00 -2.72 8.48
CA LEU A 206 2.26 -2.04 8.78
C LEU A 206 2.91 -1.66 7.47
N HIS A 207 2.88 -0.36 7.16
CA HIS A 207 3.55 0.21 6.01
C HIS A 207 4.94 0.70 6.42
N LEU A 208 5.97 0.03 5.90
CA LEU A 208 7.37 0.26 6.23
C LEU A 208 8.05 0.95 5.04
N LEU A 209 8.37 2.23 5.18
CA LEU A 209 8.87 3.09 4.10
C LEU A 209 10.40 3.16 4.04
N GLY A 210 11.11 2.69 5.08
CA GLY A 210 12.54 2.95 5.24
C GLY A 210 13.42 2.49 4.06
N LEU A 211 13.06 1.37 3.42
CA LEU A 211 13.81 0.85 2.27
C LEU A 211 13.67 1.70 1.02
N ASP A 212 12.48 2.25 0.75
CA ASP A 212 12.24 3.10 -0.40
C ASP A 212 13.01 4.42 -0.30
N ILE A 213 12.95 5.06 0.88
CA ILE A 213 13.73 6.28 1.19
C ILE A 213 15.22 6.03 0.96
N ASN A 214 15.76 4.92 1.47
CA ASN A 214 17.15 4.54 1.23
C ASN A 214 17.45 4.33 -0.27
N GLY A 215 16.55 3.68 -1.00
CA GLY A 215 16.68 3.47 -2.44
C GLY A 215 16.75 4.80 -3.20
N HIS A 216 15.95 5.79 -2.82
CA HIS A 216 15.97 7.11 -3.43
C HIS A 216 17.25 7.88 -3.12
N ALA A 217 17.66 7.90 -1.84
CA ALA A 217 18.83 8.63 -1.34
C ALA A 217 20.16 8.01 -1.81
N HIS A 218 20.33 6.70 -1.67
CA HIS A 218 21.62 6.01 -1.84
C HIS A 218 21.71 5.14 -3.11
N LYS A 219 20.60 4.90 -3.79
CA LYS A 219 20.44 3.99 -4.95
C LYS A 219 20.43 2.50 -4.58
N PRO A 220 19.72 1.63 -5.35
CA PRO A 220 19.50 0.22 -4.97
C PRO A 220 20.75 -0.67 -4.85
N HIS A 221 21.92 -0.21 -5.31
CA HIS A 221 23.19 -0.96 -5.28
C HIS A 221 24.21 -0.36 -4.30
N SER A 222 23.79 0.57 -3.44
CA SER A 222 24.64 1.06 -2.34
C SER A 222 25.03 -0.07 -1.40
N ARG A 223 26.16 0.11 -0.70
CA ARG A 223 26.66 -0.82 0.32
C ARG A 223 26.17 -0.45 1.70
#